data_AF-A0A1S1HJF9-F1
#
_entry.id   AF-A0A1S1HJF9-F1
#
_cell.length_a   1.000
_cell.length_b   1.000
_cell.length_c   1.000
_cell.angle_alpha   90.00
_cell.angle_beta   90.00
_cell.angle_gamma   90.00
#
_symmetry.space_group_name_H-M   'P 1'
#
loop_
_entity.id
_entity.type
_entity.pdbx_description
1 polymer ?
#
loop_
_entity_poly.entity_id
_entity_poly.type
_entity_poly.pdbx_seq_one_letter_code
_entity_poly.pdbx_strand_id
1 'polypeptide(L)'
;MTIDEIKAVNDAYIANEKRKAVIERANKKADGYQAMKYIFKLMVDDRYVKRHETYIDVTLSGCIHSGRFYNALHDIPLFIKYGKENGVWQHRLFKKLFFYDQISWMYGKNYVRLML
;
A
#
# COMPACT_ATOMS: atom_id res chain seq x y z
N MET A 1 8.45 -46.02 -11.90
CA MET A 1 8.29 -44.90 -10.96
C MET A 1 7.79 -45.46 -9.65
N THR A 2 8.59 -45.39 -8.59
CA THR A 2 8.28 -45.94 -7.26
C THR A 2 7.44 -44.95 -6.45
N ILE A 3 6.81 -45.43 -5.37
CA ILE A 3 6.06 -44.58 -4.43
C ILE A 3 6.97 -43.49 -3.85
N ASP A 4 8.24 -43.81 -3.58
CA ASP A 4 9.21 -42.86 -3.06
C ASP A 4 9.56 -41.76 -4.07
N GLU A 5 9.65 -42.10 -5.36
CA GLU A 5 9.88 -41.13 -6.43
C GLU A 5 8.68 -40.17 -6.59
N ILE A 6 7.44 -40.68 -6.49
CA ILE A 6 6.23 -39.85 -6.55
C ILE A 6 6.18 -38.89 -5.35
N LYS A 7 6.52 -39.37 -4.15
CA LYS A 7 6.55 -38.54 -2.94
C LYS A 7 7.60 -37.43 -3.05
N ALA A 8 8.80 -37.75 -3.54
CA ALA A 8 9.87 -36.77 -3.72
C ALA A 8 9.47 -35.64 -4.69
N VAL A 9 8.79 -35.97 -5.80
CA VAL A 9 8.27 -34.99 -6.76
C VAL A 9 7.20 -34.11 -6.12
N ASN A 10 6.27 -34.70 -5.36
CA ASN A 10 5.21 -33.96 -4.68
C ASN A 10 5.75 -33.01 -3.60
N ASP A 11 6.72 -33.45 -2.81
CA ASP A 11 7.35 -32.63 -1.78
C ASP A 11 8.12 -31.46 -2.40
N ALA A 12 8.82 -31.70 -3.52
CA ALA A 12 9.50 -30.64 -4.28
C ALA A 12 8.51 -29.61 -4.85
N TYR A 13 7.37 -30.06 -5.37
CA TYR A 13 6.29 -29.19 -5.84
C TYR A 13 5.75 -28.30 -4.70
N ILE A 14 5.40 -28.89 -3.56
CA ILE A 14 4.92 -28.16 -2.38
C ILE A 14 5.96 -27.13 -1.90
N ALA A 15 7.24 -27.51 -1.88
CA ALA A 15 8.32 -26.59 -1.50
C ALA A 15 8.45 -25.43 -2.48
N ASN A 16 8.29 -25.67 -3.78
CA ASN A 16 8.33 -24.63 -4.80
C ASN A 16 7.15 -23.65 -4.67
N GLU A 17 5.93 -24.15 -4.46
CA GLU A 17 4.75 -23.30 -4.24
C GLU A 17 4.89 -22.44 -2.99
N LYS A 18 5.44 -23.00 -1.89
CA LYS A 18 5.77 -22.22 -0.69
C LYS A 18 6.78 -21.11 -0.99
N ARG A 19 7.82 -21.38 -1.79
CA ARG A 19 8.81 -20.35 -2.19
C ARG A 19 8.17 -19.25 -3.02
N LYS A 20 7.34 -19.59 -4.02
CA LYS A 20 6.61 -18.61 -4.83
C LYS A 20 5.75 -17.69 -3.96
N ALA A 21 4.99 -18.25 -3.03
CA ALA A 21 4.15 -17.47 -2.11
C ALA A 21 4.97 -16.52 -1.22
N VAL A 22 6.15 -16.94 -0.76
CA VAL A 22 7.07 -16.08 0.00
C VAL A 22 7.59 -14.93 -0.86
N ILE A 23 8.02 -15.21 -2.10
CA ILE A 23 8.51 -14.20 -3.05
C ILE A 23 7.40 -13.21 -3.39
N GLU A 24 6.19 -13.67 -3.68
CA GLU A 24 5.04 -12.81 -3.99
C GLU A 24 4.72 -11.87 -2.82
N ARG A 25 4.71 -12.38 -1.58
CA ARG A 25 4.51 -11.56 -0.39
C ARG A 25 5.61 -10.53 -0.20
N ALA A 26 6.86 -10.89 -0.47
CA ALA A 26 7.98 -9.96 -0.41
C ALA A 26 7.87 -8.85 -1.46
N ASN A 27 7.46 -9.19 -2.69
CA ASN A 27 7.25 -8.22 -3.77
C ASN A 27 6.12 -7.24 -3.44
N LYS A 28 4.96 -7.72 -2.99
CA LYS A 28 3.85 -6.85 -2.53
C LYS A 28 4.31 -5.88 -1.44
N LYS A 29 5.10 -6.37 -0.48
CA LYS A 29 5.69 -5.53 0.57
C LYS A 29 6.68 -4.50 0.00
N ALA A 30 7.49 -4.85 -1.00
CA ALA A 30 8.37 -3.89 -1.66
C ALA A 30 7.57 -2.80 -2.40
N ASP A 31 6.50 -3.19 -3.10
CA ASP A 31 5.64 -2.30 -3.88
C ASP A 31 4.94 -1.26 -3.00
N GLY A 32 4.39 -1.65 -1.85
CA GLY A 32 3.79 -0.69 -0.94
C GLY A 32 4.80 0.30 -0.33
N TYR A 33 6.07 -0.10 -0.11
CA TYR A 33 7.10 0.83 0.39
C TYR A 33 7.52 1.80 -0.70
N GLN A 34 7.65 1.33 -1.95
CA GLN A 34 7.88 2.19 -3.10
C GLN A 34 6.74 3.19 -3.28
N ALA A 35 5.49 2.74 -3.12
CA ALA A 35 4.33 3.61 -3.16
C ALA A 35 4.35 4.66 -2.03
N MET A 36 4.67 4.27 -0.79
CA MET A 36 4.80 5.22 0.32
C MET A 36 5.93 6.24 0.10
N LYS A 37 7.09 5.80 -0.38
CA LYS A 37 8.19 6.69 -0.75
C LYS A 37 7.75 7.70 -1.80
N TYR A 38 6.96 7.26 -2.77
CA TYR A 38 6.39 8.14 -3.79
C TYR A 38 5.41 9.15 -3.20
N ILE A 39 4.50 8.74 -2.31
CA ILE A 39 3.57 9.65 -1.62
C ILE A 39 4.33 10.72 -0.85
N PHE A 40 5.37 10.35 -0.08
CA PHE A 40 6.19 11.33 0.63
C PHE A 40 6.94 12.28 -0.32
N LYS A 41 7.41 11.79 -1.47
CA LYS A 41 8.00 12.66 -2.50
C LYS A 41 6.98 13.67 -3.04
N LEU A 42 5.70 13.32 -3.11
CA LEU A 42 4.67 14.26 -3.55
C LEU A 42 4.28 15.28 -2.47
N MET A 43 4.43 14.95 -1.18
CA MET A 43 4.21 15.90 -0.09
C MET A 43 5.12 17.13 -0.15
N VAL A 44 6.26 17.03 -0.82
CA VAL A 44 7.21 18.14 -0.98
C VAL A 44 7.07 18.88 -2.31
N ASP A 45 6.21 18.42 -3.22
CA ASP A 45 6.01 19.01 -4.55
C ASP A 45 4.71 19.83 -4.58
N ASP A 46 4.85 21.16 -4.64
CA ASP A 46 3.76 22.15 -4.56
C ASP A 46 2.61 21.93 -5.55
N ARG A 47 2.84 21.17 -6.63
CA ARG A 47 1.80 20.84 -7.62
C ARG A 47 0.76 19.86 -7.09
N TYR A 48 1.09 19.09 -6.06
CA TYR A 48 0.27 17.98 -5.57
C TYR A 48 -0.18 18.16 -4.12
N VAL A 49 0.28 19.22 -3.45
CA VAL A 49 -0.03 19.51 -2.06
C VAL A 49 -0.85 20.78 -1.89
N LYS A 50 -1.89 20.68 -1.08
CA LYS A 50 -2.57 21.82 -0.50
C LYS A 50 -2.13 21.96 0.96
N ARG A 51 -1.47 23.06 1.28
CA ARG A 51 -1.01 23.35 2.65
C ARG A 51 -2.03 24.17 3.40
N HIS A 52 -2.26 23.79 4.64
CA HIS A 52 -3.11 24.47 5.60
C HIS A 52 -2.31 24.70 6.88
N GLU A 53 -2.80 25.56 7.76
CA GLU A 53 -2.11 25.90 9.02
C GLU A 53 -1.84 24.68 9.90
N THR A 54 -2.73 23.68 9.86
CA THR A 54 -2.70 22.53 10.77
C THR A 54 -2.48 21.19 10.06
N TYR A 55 -2.45 21.17 8.72
CA TYR A 55 -2.27 19.94 7.96
C TYR A 55 -1.82 20.19 6.51
N ILE A 56 -1.32 19.12 5.88
CA ILE A 56 -0.91 19.06 4.48
C ILE A 56 -1.71 17.95 3.80
N ASP A 57 -2.36 18.29 2.69
CA ASP A 57 -3.16 17.36 1.89
C ASP A 57 -2.47 17.05 0.57
N VAL A 58 -2.14 15.78 0.35
CA VAL A 58 -1.70 15.28 -0.96
C VAL A 58 -2.91 14.78 -1.71
N THR A 59 -3.16 15.38 -2.88
CA THR A 59 -4.31 15.03 -3.70
C THR A 59 -3.85 14.63 -5.10
N LEU A 60 -4.24 13.45 -5.57
CA LEU A 60 -3.87 12.95 -6.89
C LEU A 60 -5.05 12.35 -7.63
N SER A 61 -5.17 12.68 -8.91
CA SER A 61 -6.11 12.08 -9.85
C SER A 61 -5.37 11.20 -10.85
N GLY A 62 -6.06 10.16 -11.35
CA GLY A 62 -5.60 9.31 -12.45
C GLY A 62 -5.10 7.93 -12.03
N CYS A 63 -5.31 6.95 -12.92
CA CYS A 63 -5.12 5.52 -12.67
C CYS A 63 -3.75 5.15 -12.06
N ILE A 64 -2.67 5.76 -12.56
CA ILE A 64 -1.30 5.45 -12.11
C ILE A 64 -1.10 5.81 -10.63
N HIS A 65 -1.69 6.91 -10.18
CA HIS A 65 -1.57 7.37 -8.79
C HIS A 65 -2.51 6.59 -7.87
N SER A 66 -3.71 6.26 -8.34
CA SER A 66 -4.67 5.42 -7.60
C SER A 66 -4.09 4.04 -7.29
N GLY A 67 -3.39 3.40 -8.24
CA GLY A 67 -2.71 2.13 -8.00
C GLY A 67 -1.63 2.21 -6.92
N ARG A 68 -0.84 3.30 -6.88
CA ARG A 68 0.16 3.49 -5.81
C ARG A 68 -0.49 3.71 -4.46
N PHE A 69 -1.55 4.52 -4.40
CA PHE A 69 -2.32 4.75 -3.18
C PHE A 69 -2.94 3.44 -2.66
N TYR A 70 -3.50 2.64 -3.56
CA TYR A 70 -4.03 1.31 -3.23
C TYR A 70 -2.95 0.39 -2.65
N ASN A 71 -1.81 0.26 -3.32
CA ASN A 71 -0.71 -0.60 -2.86
C ASN A 71 -0.16 -0.13 -1.49
N ALA A 72 -0.05 1.19 -1.29
CA ALA A 72 0.38 1.77 -0.02
C ALA A 72 -0.57 1.44 1.14
N LEU A 73 -1.87 1.35 0.87
CA LEU A 73 -2.90 1.06 1.87
C LEU A 73 -3.05 -0.45 2.14
N HIS A 74 -3.09 -1.27 1.10
CA HIS A 74 -3.54 -2.67 1.20
C HIS A 74 -2.41 -3.70 1.21
N ASP A 75 -1.28 -3.45 0.52
CA ASP A 75 -0.22 -4.46 0.40
C ASP A 75 0.70 -4.50 1.63
N ILE A 76 0.68 -3.46 2.46
CA ILE A 76 1.46 -3.40 3.69
C ILE A 76 0.57 -3.02 4.87
N PRO A 77 0.71 -3.70 6.01
CA PRO A 77 0.05 -3.32 7.24
C PRO A 77 0.70 -2.07 7.88
N LEU A 78 1.02 -1.03 7.10
CA LEU A 78 1.50 0.25 7.63
C LEU A 78 0.36 1.09 8.18
N PHE A 79 -0.87 0.89 7.70
CA PHE A 79 -2.04 1.62 8.16
C PHE A 79 -2.99 0.72 8.93
N ILE A 80 -3.71 1.31 9.88
CA ILE A 80 -4.77 0.65 10.65
C ILE A 80 -6.03 1.51 10.57
N LYS A 81 -7.20 0.88 10.54
CA LYS A 81 -8.46 1.60 10.52
C LYS A 81 -8.53 2.54 11.73
N TYR A 82 -8.87 3.80 11.49
CA TYR A 82 -8.87 4.85 12.49
C TYR A 82 -10.31 5.29 12.79
N GLY A 83 -10.71 5.16 14.05
CA GLY A 83 -12.05 5.56 14.51
C GLY A 83 -13.18 4.67 13.97
N LYS A 84 -14.41 5.18 14.11
CA LYS A 84 -15.63 4.53 13.61
C LYS A 84 -15.95 4.92 12.16
N GLU A 85 -15.29 5.96 11.65
CA GLU A 85 -15.50 6.45 10.29
C GLU A 85 -15.01 5.41 9.28
N ASN A 86 -15.83 5.20 8.23
CA ASN A 86 -15.45 4.30 7.15
C ASN A 86 -14.43 5.01 6.25
N GLY A 87 -13.38 4.27 5.89
CA GLY A 87 -12.38 4.73 4.94
C GLY A 87 -11.31 5.67 5.51
N VAL A 88 -11.16 5.80 6.83
CA VAL A 88 -10.01 6.53 7.41
C VAL A 88 -9.03 5.55 8.02
N TRP A 89 -7.77 5.71 7.66
CA TRP A 89 -6.69 4.84 8.10
C TRP A 89 -5.53 5.66 8.64
N GLN A 90 -5.00 5.31 9.81
CA GLN A 90 -3.86 5.98 10.44
C GLN A 90 -2.62 5.12 10.30
N HIS A 91 -1.48 5.75 9.98
CA HIS A 91 -0.21 5.04 9.94
C HIS A 91 0.16 4.51 11.33
N ARG A 92 0.64 3.26 11.41
CA ARG A 92 0.94 2.54 12.65
C ARG A 92 1.98 3.26 13.50
N LEU A 93 3.09 3.65 12.88
CA LEU A 93 4.20 4.34 13.56
C LEU A 93 4.00 5.86 13.60
N PHE A 94 3.72 6.49 12.46
CA PHE A 94 3.58 7.93 12.37
C PHE A 94 2.12 8.39 12.54
N LYS A 95 1.73 8.66 13.79
CA LYS A 95 0.32 8.95 14.17
C LYS A 95 -0.29 10.22 13.58
N LYS A 96 0.53 11.09 12.98
CA LYS A 96 0.07 12.29 12.28
C LYS A 96 -0.31 12.04 10.81
N LEU A 97 -0.04 10.86 10.28
CA LEU A 97 -0.29 10.52 8.88
C LEU A 97 -1.56 9.68 8.73
N PHE A 98 -2.48 10.19 7.93
CA PHE A 98 -3.79 9.61 7.66
C PHE A 98 -3.98 9.39 6.16
N PHE A 99 -4.54 8.25 5.83
CA PHE A 99 -4.94 7.88 4.48
C PHE A 99 -6.46 7.79 4.45
N TYR A 100 -7.07 8.42 3.43
CA TYR A 100 -8.51 8.33 3.24
C TYR A 100 -8.78 7.46 2.01
N ASP A 101 -9.40 6.32 2.27
CA ASP A 101 -9.79 5.31 1.30
C ASP A 101 -11.06 5.74 0.55
N GLN A 102 -10.88 6.81 -0.22
CA GLN A 102 -11.80 7.28 -1.25
C GLN A 102 -11.13 7.10 -2.62
N ILE A 103 -10.40 5.99 -2.78
CA ILE A 103 -9.59 5.74 -3.97
C ILE A 103 -10.50 5.74 -5.18
N SER A 104 -10.19 6.62 -6.12
CA SER A 104 -10.95 6.70 -7.35
C SER A 104 -10.03 6.47 -8.53
N TRP A 105 -10.38 5.46 -9.31
CA TRP A 105 -9.52 4.93 -10.36
C TRP A 105 -9.51 5.82 -11.60
N MET A 106 -10.66 6.35 -12.03
CA MET A 106 -10.78 7.09 -13.29
C MET A 106 -10.87 8.61 -13.15
N TYR A 107 -11.57 9.14 -12.13
CA TYR A 107 -11.89 10.58 -12.08
C TYR A 107 -11.84 11.23 -10.70
N GLY A 108 -11.72 10.47 -9.62
CA GLY A 108 -11.72 11.04 -8.28
C GLY A 108 -10.32 11.30 -7.76
N LYS A 109 -10.31 11.92 -6.58
CA LYS A 109 -9.12 12.43 -5.91
C LYS A 109 -8.74 11.44 -4.82
N ASN A 110 -7.59 10.81 -4.97
CA ASN A 110 -6.97 10.03 -3.90
C ASN A 110 -6.31 10.99 -2.92
N TYR A 111 -6.38 10.66 -1.62
CA TYR A 111 -6.14 11.65 -0.59
C TYR A 111 -5.35 11.09 0.60
N VAL A 112 -4.23 11.75 0.92
CA VAL A 112 -3.43 11.49 2.12
C VAL A 112 -3.22 12.81 2.85
N ARG A 113 -3.46 12.81 4.16
CA ARG A 113 -3.31 13.96 5.03
C ARG A 113 -2.20 13.74 6.04
N LEU A 114 -1.32 14.73 6.16
CA LEU A 114 -0.36 14.85 7.24
C LEU A 114 -0.78 15.97 8.17
N MET A 115 -1.10 15.66 9.42
CA MET A 115 -1.31 16.65 10.48
C MET A 115 0.04 17.27 10.89
N LEU A 116 0.08 18.58 11.14
CA LEU A 116 1.31 19.30 11.54
C LEU A 116 1.57 19.24 13.05
#